data_AF-A0A9E2Z2M8-F1
#
_entry.id   AF-A0A9E2Z2M8-F1
#
_cell.length_a   1.000
_cell.length_b   1.000
_cell.length_c   1.000
_cell.angle_alpha   90.00
_cell.angle_beta   90.00
_cell.angle_gamma   90.00
#
_symmetry.space_group_name_H-M   'P 1'
#
loop_
_entity.id
_entity.type
_entity.pdbx_description
1 polymer ?
#
loop_
_entity_poly.entity_id
_entity_poly.type
_entity_poly.pdbx_seq_one_letter_code
_entity_poly.pdbx_strand_id
1 'polypeptide(L)'
;GLHALHFGFDPATSKDGTIVAGHPVVLTALIDKDGIVTGLKIDTDPKTRLYLRKKAFLFGPQVKARYGSDGWTCTQGELASGEEPVGGVHVKETCTKTMSGRALKIERSLFRNAGQDERNFVDATRVTILRAPASSTTGSN
;
A
#
# COMPACT_ATOMS: atom_id res chain seq x y z
N GLY A 1 -19.48 -11.96 -4.40
CA GLY A 1 -18.42 -11.02 -4.81
C GLY A 1 -17.92 -10.27 -3.59
N LEU A 2 -16.81 -9.52 -3.71
CA LEU A 2 -16.38 -8.59 -2.67
C LEU A 2 -16.99 -7.22 -2.91
N HIS A 3 -17.50 -6.59 -1.86
CA HIS A 3 -17.88 -5.19 -1.83
C HIS A 3 -16.73 -4.36 -1.23
N ALA A 4 -16.51 -3.16 -1.76
CA ALA A 4 -15.50 -2.24 -1.25
C ALA A 4 -16.18 -1.02 -0.64
N LEU A 5 -15.79 -0.69 0.60
CA LEU A 5 -16.23 0.53 1.29
C LEU A 5 -15.03 1.43 1.56
N HIS A 6 -15.09 2.66 1.04
CA HIS A 6 -14.06 3.68 1.23
C HIS A 6 -14.48 4.64 2.34
N PHE A 7 -13.53 4.99 3.22
CA PHE A 7 -13.74 5.97 4.28
C PHE A 7 -12.95 7.23 3.98
N GLY A 8 -13.63 8.37 3.97
CA GLY A 8 -13.04 9.69 3.83
C GLY A 8 -13.54 10.61 4.92
N PHE A 9 -12.69 11.53 5.35
CA PHE A 9 -13.13 12.67 6.15
C PHE A 9 -13.71 13.75 5.24
N ASP A 10 -14.59 14.58 5.80
CA ASP A 10 -15.03 15.80 5.12
C ASP A 10 -13.80 16.71 4.88
N PRO A 11 -13.47 17.04 3.62
CA PRO A 11 -12.31 17.88 3.31
C PRO A 11 -12.43 19.31 3.85
N ALA A 12 -13.64 19.78 4.18
CA ALA A 12 -13.83 21.08 4.82
C ALA A 12 -13.28 21.12 6.25
N THR A 13 -13.28 19.98 6.95
CA THR A 13 -12.89 19.88 8.37
C THR A 13 -11.60 19.10 8.59
N SER A 14 -11.21 18.22 7.66
CA SER A 14 -9.94 17.47 7.72
C SER A 14 -9.18 17.57 6.40
N LYS A 15 -8.13 18.41 6.39
CA LYS A 15 -7.34 18.68 5.17
C LYS A 15 -6.46 17.51 4.74
N ASP A 16 -6.02 16.68 5.68
CA ASP A 16 -5.10 15.58 5.39
C ASP A 16 -5.80 14.20 5.40
N GLY A 17 -7.11 14.18 5.68
CA GLY A 17 -7.92 12.96 5.63
C GLY A 17 -7.50 11.91 6.67
N THR A 18 -7.54 10.65 6.26
CA THR A 18 -7.11 9.53 7.12
C THR A 18 -5.59 9.46 7.14
N ILE A 19 -5.00 9.43 8.34
CA ILE A 19 -3.55 9.29 8.53
C ILE A 19 -3.22 7.93 9.12
N VAL A 20 -2.27 7.22 8.50
CA VAL A 20 -1.69 5.97 9.04
C VAL A 20 -0.18 6.11 9.09
N ALA A 21 0.41 5.93 10.27
CA ALA A 21 1.86 6.04 10.50
C ALA A 21 2.48 7.35 9.95
N GLY A 22 1.71 8.45 9.98
CA GLY A 22 2.13 9.77 9.49
C GLY A 22 1.93 9.99 7.99
N HIS A 23 1.31 9.05 7.27
CA HIS A 23 1.03 9.15 5.83
C HIS A 23 -0.47 9.34 5.60
N PRO A 24 -0.88 10.34 4.80
CA PRO A 24 -2.23 10.42 4.26
C PRO A 24 -2.55 9.20 3.40
N VAL A 25 -3.69 8.55 3.66
CA VAL A 25 -4.10 7.32 2.99
C VAL A 25 -5.59 7.33 2.66
N VAL A 26 -5.95 6.57 1.64
CA VAL A 26 -7.32 6.11 1.38
C VAL A 26 -7.44 4.71 1.99
N LEU A 27 -8.25 4.59 3.04
CA LEU A 27 -8.54 3.32 3.71
C LEU A 27 -9.81 2.70 3.11
N THR A 28 -9.69 1.44 2.70
CA THR A 28 -10.80 0.67 2.10
C THR A 28 -11.00 -0.63 2.86
N ALA A 29 -12.22 -0.90 3.31
CA ALA A 29 -12.62 -2.21 3.80
C ALA A 29 -13.12 -3.08 2.65
N LEU A 30 -12.68 -4.34 2.62
CA LEU A 30 -13.17 -5.37 1.70
C LEU A 30 -14.15 -6.25 2.47
N ILE A 31 -15.40 -6.28 2.02
CA ILE A 31 -16.53 -6.92 2.70
C ILE A 31 -17.02 -8.07 1.81
N ASP A 32 -17.20 -9.25 2.38
CA ASP A 32 -17.77 -10.38 1.65
C ASP A 32 -19.30 -10.32 1.54
N LYS A 33 -19.89 -11.33 0.91
CA LYS A 33 -21.34 -11.41 0.69
C LYS A 33 -22.15 -11.52 1.98
N ASP A 34 -21.52 -11.93 3.07
CA ASP A 34 -22.16 -12.13 4.38
C ASP A 34 -22.00 -10.88 5.27
N GLY A 35 -21.46 -9.80 4.71
CA GLY A 35 -21.25 -8.54 5.42
C GLY A 35 -20.01 -8.53 6.31
N ILE A 36 -19.11 -9.51 6.15
CA ILE A 36 -17.92 -9.63 7.00
C ILE A 36 -16.71 -8.95 6.34
N VAL A 37 -15.98 -8.16 7.13
CA VAL A 37 -14.69 -7.60 6.69
C VAL A 37 -13.67 -8.72 6.54
N THR A 38 -13.25 -8.97 5.30
CA THR A 38 -12.28 -10.00 4.92
C THR A 38 -10.93 -9.43 4.54
N GLY A 39 -10.82 -8.11 4.39
CA GLY A 39 -9.54 -7.46 4.18
C GLY A 39 -9.59 -5.94 4.28
N LEU A 40 -8.41 -5.35 4.23
CA LEU A 40 -8.17 -3.91 4.19
C LEU A 40 -7.23 -3.59 3.03
N LYS A 41 -7.50 -2.46 2.36
CA LYS A 41 -6.53 -1.81 1.47
C LYS A 41 -6.19 -0.44 2.03
N ILE A 42 -4.90 -0.12 2.07
CA ILE A 42 -4.36 1.14 2.55
C ILE A 42 -3.46 1.70 1.46
N ASP A 43 -3.97 2.68 0.73
CA ASP A 43 -3.26 3.31 -0.39
C ASP A 43 -2.86 4.72 0.01
N THR A 44 -1.59 5.10 -0.10
CA THR A 44 -1.17 6.49 0.14
C THR A 44 -1.91 7.43 -0.80
N ASP A 45 -2.45 8.54 -0.27
CA ASP A 45 -3.30 9.44 -1.03
C ASP A 45 -2.47 10.30 -2.01
N PRO A 46 -2.65 10.15 -3.35
CA PRO A 46 -1.90 10.94 -4.32
C PRO A 46 -2.34 12.42 -4.37
N LYS A 47 -3.50 12.75 -3.80
CA LYS A 47 -4.08 14.11 -3.79
C LYS A 47 -3.58 14.96 -2.61
N THR A 48 -2.80 14.38 -1.70
CA THR A 48 -2.22 15.13 -0.60
C THR A 48 -1.18 16.16 -1.07
N ARG A 49 -0.79 17.06 -0.17
CA ARG A 49 0.20 18.10 -0.43
C ARG A 49 1.54 17.48 -0.82
N LEU A 50 2.25 18.14 -1.75
CA LEU A 50 3.50 17.62 -2.33
C LEU A 50 4.54 17.17 -1.29
N TYR A 51 4.69 17.91 -0.17
CA TYR A 51 5.68 17.60 0.86
C TYR A 51 5.38 16.31 1.65
N LEU A 52 4.11 15.88 1.69
CA LEU A 52 3.66 14.60 2.22
C LEU A 52 3.72 13.53 1.14
N ARG A 53 3.23 13.85 -0.07
CA ARG A 53 3.20 12.92 -1.21
C ARG A 53 4.59 12.38 -1.54
N LYS A 54 5.63 13.22 -1.53
CA LYS A 54 7.03 12.83 -1.80
C LYS A 54 7.66 11.85 -0.79
N LYS A 55 6.91 11.46 0.23
CA LYS A 55 7.32 10.51 1.27
C LYS A 55 6.51 9.22 1.20
N ALA A 56 5.60 9.06 0.24
CA ALA A 56 4.65 7.95 0.23
C ALA A 56 5.35 6.58 0.20
N PHE A 57 6.47 6.45 -0.51
CA PHE A 57 7.29 5.24 -0.56
C PHE A 57 7.88 4.84 0.81
N LEU A 58 7.96 5.75 1.78
CA LEU A 58 8.45 5.48 3.14
C LEU A 58 7.41 4.77 4.02
N PHE A 59 6.15 4.74 3.61
CA PHE A 59 5.11 4.00 4.34
C PHE A 59 5.38 2.49 4.33
N GLY A 60 5.85 1.92 3.22
CA GLY A 60 6.12 0.48 3.09
C GLY A 60 7.06 -0.08 4.16
N PRO A 61 8.25 0.51 4.40
CA PRO A 61 9.13 0.12 5.50
C PRO A 61 8.48 0.16 6.89
N GLN A 62 7.64 1.16 7.18
CA GLN A 62 6.92 1.23 8.46
C GLN A 62 5.92 0.08 8.60
N VAL A 63 5.24 -0.30 7.52
CA VAL A 63 4.33 -1.45 7.50
C VAL A 63 5.11 -2.76 7.69
N LYS A 64 6.25 -2.93 7.00
CA LYS A 64 7.13 -4.11 7.21
C LYS A 64 7.55 -4.22 8.67
N ALA A 65 7.99 -3.13 9.29
CA ALA A 65 8.36 -3.09 10.71
C ALA A 65 7.18 -3.42 11.63
N ARG A 66 5.98 -2.89 11.35
CA ARG A 66 4.75 -3.15 12.13
C ARG A 66 4.36 -4.63 12.18
N TYR A 67 4.70 -5.40 11.15
CA TYR A 67 4.43 -6.84 11.04
C TYR A 67 5.69 -7.69 11.24
N GLY A 68 6.76 -7.14 11.81
CA GLY A 68 8.06 -7.81 11.97
C GLY A 68 8.84 -7.85 10.65
N SER A 69 10.13 -7.48 10.74
CA SER A 69 11.04 -7.34 9.60
C SER A 69 11.30 -8.64 8.83
N ASP A 70 11.16 -9.79 9.50
CA ASP A 70 11.54 -11.09 8.92
C ASP A 70 10.37 -11.74 8.19
N GLY A 71 10.65 -12.73 7.33
CA GLY A 71 9.62 -13.53 6.64
C GLY A 71 8.85 -12.79 5.54
N TRP A 72 9.39 -11.67 5.03
CA TRP A 72 8.91 -11.03 3.81
C TRP A 72 9.63 -11.61 2.60
N THR A 73 8.88 -11.90 1.54
CA THR A 73 9.43 -12.20 0.21
C THR A 73 9.25 -10.96 -0.65
N CYS A 74 10.35 -10.33 -1.06
CA CYS A 74 10.32 -9.09 -1.83
C CYS A 74 10.96 -9.28 -3.21
N THR A 75 10.33 -8.71 -4.23
CA THR A 75 10.91 -8.54 -5.56
C THR A 75 11.12 -7.06 -5.84
N GLN A 76 12.29 -6.71 -6.36
CA GLN A 76 12.57 -5.38 -6.91
C GLN A 76 12.38 -5.45 -8.43
N GLY A 77 11.83 -4.38 -9.01
CA GLY A 77 11.73 -4.17 -10.44
C GLY A 77 12.67 -3.05 -10.86
N GLU A 78 13.19 -3.17 -12.08
CA GLU A 78 13.98 -2.13 -12.71
C GLU A 78 13.08 -1.02 -13.28
N LEU A 79 13.66 0.16 -13.45
CA LEU A 79 13.05 1.23 -14.23
C LEU A 79 12.82 0.76 -15.67
N ALA A 80 11.64 1.05 -16.20
CA ALA A 80 11.34 0.80 -17.61
C ALA A 80 11.99 1.86 -18.51
N SER A 81 12.06 1.59 -19.81
CA SER A 81 12.49 2.60 -20.79
C SER A 81 11.63 3.87 -20.67
N GLY A 82 12.29 5.02 -20.53
CA GLY A 82 11.62 6.31 -20.33
C GLY A 82 11.26 6.64 -18.87
N GLU A 83 11.56 5.77 -17.90
CA GLU A 83 11.48 6.09 -16.48
C GLU A 83 12.84 6.54 -15.93
N GLU A 84 12.81 7.51 -14.99
CA GLU A 84 13.98 8.10 -14.35
C GLU A 84 13.80 8.14 -12.82
N PRO A 85 14.91 8.08 -12.05
CA PRO A 85 14.86 8.24 -10.60
C PRO A 85 14.45 9.67 -10.20
N VAL A 86 13.87 9.79 -9.01
CA VAL A 86 13.51 11.07 -8.38
C VAL A 86 14.56 11.39 -7.33
N GLY A 87 15.34 12.46 -7.53
CA GLY A 87 16.42 12.83 -6.61
C GLY A 87 17.48 11.73 -6.43
N GLY A 88 17.74 10.95 -7.47
CA GLY A 88 18.68 9.81 -7.43
C GLY A 88 18.12 8.52 -6.82
N VAL A 89 16.85 8.51 -6.38
CA VAL A 89 16.19 7.34 -5.80
C VAL A 89 15.11 6.81 -6.75
N HIS A 90 15.04 5.49 -6.92
CA HIS A 90 13.87 4.84 -7.50
C HIS A 90 13.41 3.69 -6.61
N VAL A 91 12.12 3.36 -6.69
CA VAL A 91 11.52 2.21 -6.00
C VAL A 91 10.50 1.57 -6.94
N LYS A 92 10.64 0.27 -7.18
CA LYS A 92 9.58 -0.58 -7.73
C LYS A 92 9.65 -1.90 -6.97
N GLU A 93 8.90 -2.01 -5.88
CA GLU A 93 9.00 -3.15 -4.96
C GLU A 93 7.63 -3.79 -4.78
N THR A 94 7.59 -5.12 -4.80
CA THR A 94 6.46 -5.90 -4.28
C THR A 94 6.95 -6.83 -3.19
N CYS A 95 6.40 -6.70 -1.98
CA CYS A 95 6.68 -7.59 -0.86
C CYS A 95 5.42 -8.33 -0.43
N THR A 96 5.53 -9.63 -0.15
CA THR A 96 4.45 -10.45 0.39
C THR A 96 4.85 -11.13 1.69
N LYS A 97 3.88 -11.37 2.56
CA LYS A 97 4.05 -12.11 3.81
C LYS A 97 2.76 -12.78 4.22
N THR A 98 2.82 -14.02 4.68
CA THR A 98 1.69 -14.72 5.29
C THR A 98 1.97 -14.95 6.77
N MET A 99 1.02 -14.61 7.64
CA MET A 99 1.15 -14.79 9.08
C MET A 99 -0.21 -14.86 9.76
N SER A 100 -0.37 -15.72 10.78
CA SER A 100 -1.51 -15.71 11.70
C SER A 100 -2.88 -15.56 11.00
N GLY A 101 -3.12 -16.36 9.96
CA GLY A 101 -4.37 -16.30 9.20
C GLY A 101 -4.56 -15.02 8.38
N ARG A 102 -3.47 -14.34 7.98
CA ARG A 102 -3.48 -13.14 7.14
C ARG A 102 -2.45 -13.25 6.01
N ALA A 103 -2.80 -12.73 4.85
CA ALA A 103 -1.90 -12.52 3.72
C ALA A 103 -1.72 -11.02 3.50
N LEU A 104 -0.47 -10.56 3.52
CA LEU A 104 -0.09 -9.17 3.33
C LEU A 104 0.62 -9.01 1.99
N LYS A 105 0.30 -7.93 1.29
CA LYS A 105 1.02 -7.46 0.10
C LYS A 105 1.32 -5.96 0.26
N ILE A 106 2.55 -5.57 0.00
CA ILE A 106 3.00 -4.17 -0.05
C ILE A 106 3.54 -3.93 -1.46
N GLU A 107 3.04 -2.92 -2.15
CA GLU A 107 3.53 -2.47 -3.44
C GLU A 107 4.00 -1.02 -3.30
N ARG A 108 5.22 -0.72 -3.75
CA ARG A 108 5.82 0.61 -3.65
C ARG A 108 6.32 1.07 -5.01
N SER A 109 6.13 2.35 -5.30
CA SER A 109 6.59 3.00 -6.51
C SER A 109 7.21 4.36 -6.16
N LEU A 110 8.40 4.65 -6.71
CA LEU A 110 9.01 5.98 -6.76
C LEU A 110 9.79 6.10 -8.07
N PHE A 111 9.30 6.89 -9.01
CA PHE A 111 9.96 7.20 -10.29
C PHE A 111 9.26 8.38 -10.97
N ARG A 112 9.86 8.95 -12.01
CA ARG A 112 9.20 9.91 -12.92
C ARG A 112 9.42 9.49 -14.36
N ASN A 113 8.62 9.99 -15.30
CA ASN A 113 8.93 9.78 -16.71
C ASN A 113 9.94 10.84 -17.18
N ALA A 114 10.79 10.47 -18.12
CA ALA A 114 11.74 11.36 -18.75
C ALA A 114 11.03 12.56 -19.39
N GLY A 115 11.63 13.75 -19.29
CA GLY A 115 11.08 14.99 -19.85
C GLY A 115 9.88 15.59 -19.11
N GLN A 116 9.41 14.99 -18.01
CA GLN A 116 8.38 15.59 -17.15
C GLN A 116 8.98 16.55 -16.12
N ASP A 117 8.17 17.52 -15.67
CA ASP A 117 8.49 18.40 -14.53
C ASP A 117 8.88 17.57 -13.29
N GLU A 118 9.86 18.02 -12.52
CA GLU A 118 10.39 17.29 -11.36
C GLU A 118 9.34 17.03 -10.27
N ARG A 119 8.26 17.82 -10.22
CA ARG A 119 7.14 17.63 -9.28
C ARG A 119 6.11 16.61 -9.79
N ASN A 120 6.20 16.23 -11.06
CA ASN A 120 5.38 15.21 -11.69
C ASN A 120 6.09 13.85 -11.63
N PHE A 121 5.92 13.19 -10.49
CA PHE A 121 6.47 11.87 -10.22
C PHE A 121 5.38 10.94 -9.69
N VAL A 122 5.61 9.64 -9.88
CA VAL A 122 4.89 8.56 -9.21
C VAL A 122 5.58 8.34 -7.86
N ASP A 123 4.84 8.50 -6.77
CA ASP A 123 5.24 8.09 -5.43
C ASP A 123 4.02 7.51 -4.72
N ALA A 124 4.05 6.21 -4.43
CA ALA A 124 2.92 5.51 -3.83
C ALA A 124 3.36 4.28 -3.04
N THR A 125 2.65 4.01 -1.94
CA THR A 125 2.63 2.71 -1.29
C THR A 125 1.19 2.21 -1.25
N ARG A 126 0.95 0.98 -1.71
CA ARG A 126 -0.33 0.26 -1.58
C ARG A 126 -0.14 -0.95 -0.70
N VAL A 127 -0.99 -1.09 0.31
CA VAL A 127 -0.96 -2.21 1.25
C VAL A 127 -2.27 -2.94 1.14
N THR A 128 -2.22 -4.25 0.95
CA THR A 128 -3.38 -5.12 1.03
C THR A 128 -3.17 -6.12 2.16
N ILE A 129 -4.15 -6.22 3.06
CA ILE A 129 -4.17 -7.20 4.15
C ILE A 129 -5.45 -8.00 3.97
N LEU A 130 -5.33 -9.26 3.60
CA LEU A 130 -6.46 -10.18 3.50
C LEU A 130 -6.43 -11.14 4.68
N ARG A 131 -7.61 -11.59 5.11
CA ARG A 131 -7.73 -12.85 5.84
C ARG A 131 -7.18 -13.95 4.93
N ALA A 132 -6.18 -14.68 5.39
CA ALA A 132 -5.75 -15.88 4.69
C ALA A 132 -6.90 -16.89 4.74
N PRO A 133 -7.18 -17.63 3.66
CA PRO A 133 -8.14 -18.72 3.72
C PRO A 133 -7.75 -19.66 4.88
N ALA A 134 -8.74 -20.18 5.60
CA ALA A 134 -8.48 -21.18 6.62
C ALA A 134 -7.66 -22.30 5.98
N SER A 135 -6.51 -22.64 6.57
CA SER A 135 -5.77 -23.84 6.18
C SER A 135 -6.76 -24.99 6.28
N SER A 136 -7.10 -25.63 5.17
CA SER A 136 -7.90 -26.84 5.20
C SER A 136 -7.07 -27.88 5.95
N THR A 137 -7.35 -28.04 7.25
CA THR A 137 -6.94 -29.22 7.99
C THR A 137 -7.68 -30.37 7.35
N THR A 138 -7.04 -31.05 6.40
CA THR A 138 -7.49 -32.35 5.92
C THR A 138 -7.38 -33.30 7.11
N GLY A 139 -8.46 -33.44 7.87
CA GLY A 139 -8.64 -34.54 8.79
C GLY A 139 -8.84 -35.80 7.96
N SER A 140 -7.81 -36.64 7.90
CA SER A 140 -7.97 -38.05 7.52
C SER A 140 -8.65 -38.76 8.68
N ASN A 141 -9.88 -39.21 8.46
CA ASN A 141 -10.46 -40.35 9.18
C ASN A 141 -9.97 -41.64 8.54
#